data_AF-A0A3D4CY39-F1
#
_entry.id   AF-A0A3D4CY39-F1
#
_cell.length_a   1.000
_cell.length_b   1.000
_cell.length_c   1.000
_cell.angle_alpha   90.00
_cell.angle_beta   90.00
_cell.angle_gamma   90.00
#
_symmetry.space_group_name_H-M   'P 1'
#
loop_
_entity.id
_entity.type
_entity.pdbx_description
1 polymer ?
#
loop_
_entity_poly.entity_id
_entity_poly.type
_entity_poly.pdbx_seq_one_letter_code
_entity_poly.pdbx_strand_id
1 'polypeptide(L)'
;MPFKYTAPEDRQTGSAPGENHKSGSMFYVRLHLKGTLFRITGLWCIGAALGCSSMTTGDRITSERNPAPALVQPLAQPSSLTRSPENHSGSLLPQGSDTPTDQLLSATRFPNLRRSRVALTAFVKRVTSRGVALTFLLFDDRKYDIAVADKDLGPETEWQTAQASAIRHDAVAAINGGFFTPTGKPLGLVIEGGKRIGIWNSQSPLTSGLLSVEKSPRLLRRQHWRSFSPTQHLLQTGPFLVENDVEVQGLDDRERRPRSFIAWNGRNRWAFGVAEGATLTDLGSALAAQPLPGMNITTALNLDGGRSSDLWVSPEVSGGPVSTRRVWNRPVRNYLLLIPRHQE
;
A
#
# COMPACT_ATOMS: atom_id res chain seq x y z
N MET A 1 -4.18 62.29 -1.52
CA MET A 1 -4.60 63.00 -2.75
C MET A 1 -4.34 62.08 -3.94
N PRO A 2 -5.30 61.84 -4.85
CA PRO A 2 -5.09 61.02 -6.04
C PRO A 2 -4.73 61.90 -7.26
N PHE A 3 -3.77 61.47 -8.07
CA PHE A 3 -3.50 62.06 -9.39
C PHE A 3 -4.29 61.35 -10.50
N LYS A 4 -4.64 62.11 -11.54
CA LYS A 4 -5.56 61.72 -12.63
C LYS A 4 -4.80 61.14 -13.84
N TYR A 5 -5.52 60.31 -14.61
CA TYR A 5 -5.68 60.31 -16.09
C TYR A 5 -4.65 61.10 -16.94
N THR A 6 -4.10 60.59 -18.05
CA THR A 6 -4.81 60.16 -19.28
C THR A 6 -4.04 59.14 -20.14
N ALA A 7 -4.73 58.46 -21.07
CA ALA A 7 -4.15 57.76 -22.23
C ALA A 7 -4.20 58.62 -23.51
N PRO A 8 -3.52 58.18 -24.58
CA PRO A 8 -4.15 57.95 -25.89
C PRO A 8 -3.73 56.58 -26.47
N GLU A 9 -4.23 56.03 -27.56
CA GLU A 9 -5.46 56.04 -28.38
C GLU A 9 -5.10 55.19 -29.63
N ASP A 10 -6.03 54.46 -30.24
CA ASP A 10 -5.75 53.43 -31.24
C ASP A 10 -5.29 53.94 -32.63
N ARG A 11 -4.56 53.08 -33.36
CA ARG A 11 -4.82 52.93 -34.80
C ARG A 11 -4.58 51.50 -35.32
N GLN A 12 -5.62 50.97 -35.97
CA GLN A 12 -5.63 49.68 -36.65
C GLN A 12 -4.89 49.72 -38.00
N THR A 13 -4.42 48.56 -38.47
CA THR A 13 -4.83 47.85 -39.71
C THR A 13 -3.69 46.96 -40.25
N GLY A 14 -4.03 45.79 -40.82
CA GLY A 14 -3.05 44.93 -41.51
C GLY A 14 -3.33 43.42 -41.38
N SER A 15 -3.83 42.79 -42.44
CA SER A 15 -4.21 41.37 -42.49
C SER A 15 -3.12 40.47 -43.08
N ALA A 16 -2.88 39.32 -42.43
CA ALA A 16 -2.55 37.94 -42.90
C ALA A 16 -2.08 37.65 -44.36
N PRO A 17 -1.54 36.44 -44.65
CA PRO A 17 -0.58 35.60 -43.90
C PRO A 17 0.54 35.02 -44.81
N GLY A 18 1.56 34.37 -44.24
CA GLY A 18 2.38 33.40 -45.01
C GLY A 18 3.74 33.04 -44.43
N GLU A 19 3.85 31.86 -43.79
CA GLU A 19 5.15 31.21 -43.53
C GLU A 19 5.12 29.70 -43.85
N ASN A 20 5.68 29.40 -45.03
CA ASN A 20 6.64 28.33 -45.33
C ASN A 20 6.70 27.06 -44.46
N HIS A 21 6.52 25.92 -45.14
CA HIS A 21 7.23 24.68 -44.81
C HIS A 21 8.74 24.91 -44.67
N LYS A 22 9.37 24.28 -43.67
CA LYS A 22 10.65 23.59 -43.86
C LYS A 22 10.80 22.37 -42.96
N SER A 23 11.21 21.27 -43.57
CA SER A 23 11.40 19.96 -42.95
C SER A 23 12.65 19.94 -42.06
N GLY A 24 12.51 19.41 -40.84
CA GLY A 24 13.62 19.07 -39.95
C GLY A 24 13.93 17.58 -40.01
N SER A 25 14.96 17.20 -40.75
CA SER A 25 15.43 15.82 -40.85
C SER A 25 16.09 15.36 -39.55
N MET A 26 15.65 14.23 -38.98
CA MET A 26 16.31 13.58 -37.84
C MET A 26 17.08 12.36 -38.32
N PHE A 27 18.39 12.35 -38.06
CA PHE A 27 19.31 11.30 -38.51
C PHE A 27 19.08 9.98 -37.77
N TYR A 28 18.93 8.88 -38.51
CA TYR A 28 19.05 7.52 -37.97
C TYR A 28 20.44 6.96 -38.28
N VAL A 29 21.17 6.53 -37.23
CA VAL A 29 22.42 5.80 -37.38
C VAL A 29 22.12 4.35 -37.78
N ARG A 30 22.52 3.99 -38.99
CA ARG A 30 22.29 2.66 -39.58
C ARG A 30 23.40 1.68 -39.18
N LEU A 31 23.15 0.85 -38.18
CA LEU A 31 24.02 -0.30 -37.88
C LEU A 31 23.84 -1.39 -38.95
N HIS A 32 24.92 -1.70 -39.67
CA HIS A 32 24.97 -2.80 -40.63
C HIS A 32 25.25 -4.12 -39.91
N LEU A 33 24.28 -5.04 -39.90
CA LEU A 33 24.55 -6.47 -39.72
C LEU A 33 24.39 -7.18 -41.07
N LYS A 34 25.38 -8.01 -41.43
CA LYS A 34 25.36 -8.81 -42.67
C LYS A 34 24.51 -10.07 -42.47
N GLY A 35 23.47 -10.16 -43.29
CA GLY A 35 22.74 -11.34 -43.78
C GLY A 35 22.73 -12.66 -43.00
N THR A 36 21.52 -13.18 -42.78
CA THR A 36 21.15 -14.53 -43.22
C THR A 36 19.70 -14.49 -43.72
N LEU A 37 19.41 -15.27 -44.76
CA LEU A 37 18.17 -15.21 -45.53
C LEU A 37 17.04 -16.01 -44.84
N PHE A 38 15.87 -15.39 -44.61
CA PHE A 38 14.64 -16.13 -44.32
C PHE A 38 13.50 -15.62 -45.21
N ARG A 39 12.87 -16.53 -45.96
CA ARG A 39 11.70 -16.25 -46.81
C ARG A 39 10.48 -15.96 -45.94
N ILE A 40 9.82 -14.84 -46.19
CA ILE A 40 8.47 -14.56 -45.68
C ILE A 40 7.49 -14.73 -46.84
N THR A 41 6.61 -15.71 -46.77
CA THR A 41 5.37 -15.75 -47.56
C THR A 41 4.26 -15.14 -46.71
N GLY A 42 3.80 -13.95 -47.08
CA GLY A 42 2.67 -13.31 -46.42
C GLY A 42 1.33 -13.86 -46.92
N LEU A 43 0.31 -13.79 -46.07
CA LEU A 43 -1.09 -13.86 -46.49
C LEU A 43 -1.84 -12.69 -45.85
N TRP A 44 -2.50 -11.89 -46.68
CA TRP A 44 -3.38 -10.81 -46.24
C TRP A 44 -4.72 -11.38 -45.75
N CYS A 45 -5.20 -10.90 -44.60
CA CYS A 45 -6.63 -10.85 -44.31
C CYS A 45 -6.99 -9.41 -43.94
N ILE A 46 -7.80 -8.78 -44.80
CA ILE A 46 -8.42 -7.48 -44.53
C ILE A 46 -9.57 -7.72 -43.56
N GLY A 47 -9.60 -6.99 -42.45
CA GLY A 47 -10.66 -7.07 -41.44
C GLY A 47 -10.98 -5.69 -40.89
N ALA A 48 -11.83 -4.94 -41.58
CA ALA A 48 -12.38 -3.70 -41.05
C ALA A 48 -13.47 -4.01 -40.02
N ALA A 49 -13.36 -3.44 -38.82
CA ALA A 49 -14.42 -3.42 -37.82
C ALA A 49 -14.74 -1.97 -37.47
N LEU A 50 -15.85 -1.49 -38.03
CA LEU A 50 -16.47 -0.22 -37.66
C LEU A 50 -16.95 -0.28 -36.20
N GLY A 51 -16.89 0.84 -35.50
CA GLY A 51 -17.53 0.96 -34.19
C GLY A 51 -19.04 1.05 -34.32
N CYS A 52 -19.76 0.55 -33.31
CA CYS A 52 -21.17 0.87 -33.09
C CYS A 52 -21.40 1.13 -31.59
N SER A 53 -21.76 2.36 -31.27
CA SER A 53 -22.55 2.67 -30.07
C SER A 53 -24.00 2.29 -30.36
N SER A 54 -24.71 1.72 -29.38
CA SER A 54 -26.17 1.59 -29.45
C SER A 54 -26.82 1.73 -28.08
N MET A 55 -27.35 2.94 -27.83
CA MET A 55 -28.59 3.09 -27.07
C MET A 55 -29.76 2.90 -28.03
N THR A 56 -30.79 2.14 -27.64
CA THR A 56 -32.16 2.31 -28.19
C THR A 56 -33.22 1.97 -27.14
N THR A 57 -34.23 2.85 -27.12
CA THR A 57 -35.36 2.98 -26.21
C THR A 57 -36.53 2.01 -26.47
N GLY A 58 -37.34 1.74 -25.43
CA GLY A 58 -38.81 1.56 -25.49
C GLY A 58 -39.31 0.10 -25.40
N ASP A 59 -40.39 -0.25 -24.70
CA ASP A 59 -41.44 0.47 -23.93
C ASP A 59 -41.87 -0.44 -22.72
N ARG A 60 -42.19 0.09 -21.52
CA ARG A 60 -43.54 0.41 -20.96
C ARG A 60 -44.50 -0.80 -20.89
N ILE A 61 -45.25 -1.08 -19.82
CA ILE A 61 -45.64 -0.40 -18.56
C ILE A 61 -45.59 -1.50 -17.43
N THR A 62 -45.60 -1.29 -16.11
CA THR A 62 -46.53 -0.52 -15.24
C THR A 62 -45.95 -0.10 -13.87
N SER A 63 -46.21 1.16 -13.48
CA SER A 63 -46.65 1.64 -12.15
C SER A 63 -46.38 0.84 -10.86
N GLU A 64 -45.51 1.36 -9.99
CA GLU A 64 -45.84 1.53 -8.56
C GLU A 64 -45.08 2.69 -7.90
N ARG A 65 -45.57 3.19 -6.76
CA ARG A 65 -45.33 4.56 -6.25
C ARG A 65 -44.45 4.54 -4.99
N ASN A 66 -43.38 5.33 -4.98
CA ASN A 66 -42.45 5.43 -3.85
C ASN A 66 -42.71 6.71 -3.02
N PRO A 67 -42.63 6.67 -1.68
CA PRO A 67 -42.29 7.83 -0.86
C PRO A 67 -41.04 7.64 0.02
N ALA A 68 -40.43 8.76 0.38
CA ALA A 68 -39.10 8.89 0.99
C ALA A 68 -39.00 8.40 2.47
N PRO A 69 -37.78 8.14 2.99
CA PRO A 69 -37.58 7.54 4.31
C PRO A 69 -37.82 8.51 5.48
N ALA A 70 -38.24 7.94 6.62
CA ALA A 70 -38.60 8.68 7.83
C ALA A 70 -37.39 9.15 8.65
N LEU A 71 -37.57 10.31 9.31
CA LEU A 71 -36.64 10.96 10.23
C LEU A 71 -36.61 10.21 11.58
N VAL A 72 -35.43 9.91 12.13
CA VAL A 72 -35.28 9.39 13.49
C VAL A 72 -34.70 10.48 14.40
N GLN A 73 -35.45 10.85 15.44
CA GLN A 73 -35.02 11.76 16.51
C GLN A 73 -34.75 10.99 17.82
N PRO A 74 -33.93 11.51 18.75
CA PRO A 74 -33.41 10.74 19.88
C PRO A 74 -34.35 10.68 21.09
N LEU A 75 -34.29 9.59 21.85
CA LEU A 75 -34.99 9.48 23.15
C LEU A 75 -34.26 10.22 24.28
N ALA A 76 -35.05 10.65 25.27
CA ALA A 76 -34.68 11.66 26.26
C ALA A 76 -33.87 11.15 27.46
N GLN A 77 -33.14 12.08 28.09
CA GLN A 77 -32.66 11.97 29.46
C GLN A 77 -33.80 12.21 30.46
N PRO A 78 -33.80 11.58 31.64
CA PRO A 78 -34.48 12.10 32.82
C PRO A 78 -33.55 13.00 33.65
N SER A 79 -34.04 14.16 34.04
CA SER A 79 -33.41 15.06 35.01
C SER A 79 -34.23 15.11 36.29
N SER A 80 -33.61 14.95 37.45
CA SER A 80 -34.10 15.55 38.70
C SER A 80 -32.96 15.84 39.67
N LEU A 81 -33.03 17.02 40.28
CA LEU A 81 -32.09 17.54 41.28
C LEU A 81 -32.42 16.98 42.67
N THR A 82 -31.48 17.04 43.64
CA THR A 82 -31.69 17.62 45.00
C THR A 82 -30.41 17.56 45.87
N ARG A 83 -29.83 18.75 46.14
CA ARG A 83 -29.34 19.28 47.44
C ARG A 83 -28.35 18.48 48.34
N SER A 84 -27.20 19.12 48.61
CA SER A 84 -26.25 18.87 49.75
C SER A 84 -26.54 19.83 50.94
N PRO A 85 -25.75 19.89 52.05
CA PRO A 85 -24.75 18.97 52.65
C PRO A 85 -25.04 18.71 54.18
N GLU A 86 -23.98 18.55 55.03
CA GLU A 86 -23.95 18.38 56.52
C GLU A 86 -24.03 16.93 57.07
N ASN A 87 -23.40 16.50 58.19
CA ASN A 87 -22.31 17.07 59.02
C ASN A 87 -21.61 15.98 59.91
N HIS A 88 -20.40 16.27 60.39
CA HIS A 88 -19.72 15.84 61.65
C HIS A 88 -19.44 14.36 62.10
N SER A 89 -18.13 14.08 62.25
CA SER A 89 -17.42 13.64 63.49
C SER A 89 -17.40 12.16 63.99
N GLY A 90 -16.22 11.74 64.49
CA GLY A 90 -15.96 10.51 65.29
C GLY A 90 -15.09 9.47 64.56
N SER A 91 -13.75 9.49 64.63
CA SER A 91 -12.89 9.00 65.73
C SER A 91 -13.04 7.51 66.07
N LEU A 92 -12.04 6.69 65.70
CA LEU A 92 -11.23 5.82 66.59
C LEU A 92 -10.38 4.82 65.77
N LEU A 93 -9.07 4.78 66.05
CA LEU A 93 -8.18 3.69 65.64
C LEU A 93 -8.21 2.58 66.69
N PRO A 94 -8.05 1.32 66.27
CA PRO A 94 -7.07 0.45 66.93
C PRO A 94 -6.03 -0.12 65.95
N GLN A 95 -4.80 -0.26 66.42
CA GLN A 95 -3.78 -1.10 65.77
C GLN A 95 -4.08 -2.59 66.03
N GLY A 96 -3.81 -3.47 65.07
CA GLY A 96 -3.91 -4.92 65.29
C GLY A 96 -3.56 -5.79 64.07
N SER A 97 -2.36 -6.38 64.12
CA SER A 97 -1.92 -7.64 63.48
C SER A 97 -2.17 -7.91 61.97
N ASP A 98 -1.06 -7.91 61.23
CA ASP A 98 -0.58 -9.04 60.41
C ASP A 98 -1.56 -9.80 59.46
N THR A 99 -1.43 -9.55 58.15
CA THR A 99 -1.04 -10.56 57.13
C THR A 99 -0.78 -9.86 55.77
N PRO A 100 0.36 -10.04 55.09
CA PRO A 100 0.54 -9.54 53.73
C PRO A 100 -0.15 -10.44 52.69
N THR A 101 -1.39 -10.13 52.29
CA THR A 101 -2.14 -10.82 51.22
C THR A 101 -1.62 -10.47 49.80
N ASP A 102 -0.33 -10.16 49.67
CA ASP A 102 0.28 -9.60 48.46
C ASP A 102 0.98 -10.63 47.57
N GLN A 103 0.89 -11.93 47.89
CA GLN A 103 1.45 -13.00 47.06
C GLN A 103 0.52 -13.53 45.96
N LEU A 104 -0.73 -13.04 45.84
CA LEU A 104 -1.70 -13.53 44.84
C LEU A 104 -1.95 -12.61 43.63
N LEU A 105 -1.11 -11.61 43.39
CA LEU A 105 -1.17 -10.76 42.17
C LEU A 105 0.05 -10.92 41.23
N SER A 106 0.99 -11.82 41.54
CA SER A 106 2.19 -12.06 40.72
C SER A 106 1.98 -13.13 39.62
N ALA A 107 0.78 -13.17 39.02
CA ALA A 107 0.35 -14.25 38.11
C ALA A 107 -0.20 -13.77 36.75
N THR A 108 0.32 -12.65 36.22
CA THR A 108 0.11 -12.28 34.80
C THR A 108 1.38 -11.76 34.15
N ARG A 109 2.50 -12.51 34.32
CA ARG A 109 3.61 -12.41 33.38
C ARG A 109 3.13 -12.86 32.00
N PHE A 110 2.81 -11.89 31.14
CA PHE A 110 2.95 -12.09 29.70
C PHE A 110 4.33 -12.72 29.46
N PRO A 111 4.44 -13.84 28.72
CA PRO A 111 5.74 -14.43 28.45
C PRO A 111 6.59 -13.39 27.75
N ASN A 112 7.69 -12.99 28.41
CA ASN A 112 8.71 -12.13 27.83
C ASN A 112 9.38 -12.91 26.69
N LEU A 113 8.73 -12.95 25.53
CA LEU A 113 9.25 -13.51 24.29
C LEU A 113 10.62 -12.84 24.10
N ARG A 114 11.73 -13.57 24.30
CA ARG A 114 13.06 -12.92 24.26
C ARG A 114 13.28 -12.32 22.88
N ARG A 115 13.67 -11.04 22.79
CA ARG A 115 14.05 -10.45 21.50
C ARG A 115 15.26 -11.22 21.00
N SER A 116 15.22 -11.74 19.78
CA SER A 116 16.36 -12.46 19.23
C SER A 116 17.56 -11.52 19.21
N ARG A 117 18.61 -11.83 19.98
CA ARG A 117 19.79 -10.95 20.05
C ARG A 117 20.50 -10.88 18.70
N VAL A 118 20.49 -11.98 17.95
CA VAL A 118 20.98 -12.04 16.57
C VAL A 118 19.99 -11.33 15.64
N ALA A 119 20.49 -10.43 14.80
CA ALA A 119 19.75 -9.83 13.71
C ALA A 119 19.83 -10.72 12.46
N LEU A 120 18.74 -10.79 11.69
CA LEU A 120 18.67 -11.58 10.47
C LEU A 120 19.13 -10.75 9.26
N THR A 121 20.17 -11.20 8.56
CA THR A 121 20.54 -10.72 7.22
C THR A 121 19.45 -11.11 6.22
N ALA A 122 19.16 -10.26 5.23
CA ALA A 122 18.09 -10.51 4.27
C ALA A 122 18.34 -11.81 3.48
N PHE A 123 17.27 -12.59 3.25
CA PHE A 123 17.32 -13.79 2.42
C PHE A 123 15.97 -14.11 1.76
N VAL A 124 16.01 -14.78 0.61
CA VAL A 124 14.82 -15.24 -0.10
C VAL A 124 14.44 -16.65 0.35
N LYS A 125 13.14 -16.88 0.58
CA LYS A 125 12.55 -18.20 0.81
C LYS A 125 11.36 -18.41 -0.11
N ARG A 126 11.33 -19.54 -0.80
CA ARG A 126 10.14 -20.05 -1.51
C ARG A 126 9.52 -21.20 -0.72
N VAL A 127 8.20 -21.22 -0.61
CA VAL A 127 7.40 -22.25 0.06
C VAL A 127 6.03 -22.36 -0.59
N THR A 128 5.39 -23.52 -0.45
CA THR A 128 3.96 -23.70 -0.74
C THR A 128 3.24 -23.93 0.58
N SER A 129 2.16 -23.17 0.83
CA SER A 129 1.35 -23.26 2.05
C SER A 129 -0.13 -23.27 1.68
N ARG A 130 -0.90 -24.23 2.19
CA ARG A 130 -2.34 -24.39 1.87
C ARG A 130 -2.65 -24.34 0.36
N GLY A 131 -1.75 -24.83 -0.49
CA GLY A 131 -1.87 -24.80 -1.96
C GLY A 131 -1.46 -23.47 -2.64
N VAL A 132 -1.07 -22.44 -1.87
CA VAL A 132 -0.55 -21.17 -2.40
C VAL A 132 0.97 -21.22 -2.50
N ALA A 133 1.50 -20.99 -3.70
CA ALA A 133 2.93 -20.81 -3.94
C ALA A 133 3.36 -19.39 -3.57
N LEU A 134 4.33 -19.28 -2.64
CA LEU A 134 4.76 -18.03 -2.02
C LEU A 134 6.27 -17.83 -2.21
N THR A 135 6.67 -16.64 -2.63
CA THR A 135 8.06 -16.15 -2.57
C THR A 135 8.12 -15.04 -1.51
N PHE A 136 8.98 -15.21 -0.52
CA PHE A 136 9.26 -14.23 0.53
C PHE A 136 10.69 -13.73 0.42
N LEU A 137 10.89 -12.43 0.67
CA LEU A 137 12.15 -11.85 1.08
C LEU A 137 12.04 -11.54 2.58
N LEU A 138 12.73 -12.32 3.43
CA LEU A 138 12.77 -12.12 4.87
C LEU A 138 13.93 -11.21 5.24
N PHE A 139 13.75 -10.33 6.22
CA PHE A 139 14.79 -9.41 6.71
C PHE A 139 14.55 -8.96 8.15
N ASP A 140 15.50 -8.21 8.72
CA ASP A 140 15.44 -7.63 10.07
C ASP A 140 15.53 -6.10 10.04
N ASP A 141 14.59 -5.41 10.68
CA ASP A 141 14.54 -3.94 10.74
C ASP A 141 15.66 -3.29 11.58
N ARG A 142 16.57 -4.08 12.14
CA ARG A 142 17.83 -3.61 12.72
C ARG A 142 18.96 -3.48 11.70
N LYS A 143 18.85 -4.18 10.56
CA LYS A 143 19.87 -4.24 9.50
C LYS A 143 19.43 -3.60 8.19
N TYR A 144 18.14 -3.35 8.02
CA TYR A 144 17.58 -2.74 6.82
C TYR A 144 16.48 -1.76 7.19
N ASP A 145 16.36 -0.70 6.38
CA ASP A 145 15.22 0.21 6.41
C ASP A 145 14.19 -0.16 5.34
N ILE A 146 12.93 0.11 5.69
CA ILE A 146 11.80 0.05 4.76
C ILE A 146 11.48 1.49 4.35
N ALA A 147 11.67 1.81 3.08
CA ALA A 147 11.30 3.11 2.52
C ALA A 147 10.13 2.97 1.54
N VAL A 148 9.35 4.04 1.41
CA VAL A 148 8.35 4.21 0.34
C VAL A 148 8.94 5.16 -0.69
N ALA A 149 8.91 4.77 -1.97
CA ALA A 149 9.26 5.62 -3.11
C ALA A 149 8.04 5.81 -4.03
N ASP A 150 7.70 7.05 -4.39
CA ASP A 150 6.49 7.38 -5.16
C ASP A 150 6.77 8.24 -6.40
N LYS A 151 6.14 7.91 -7.53
CA LYS A 151 6.32 8.65 -8.79
C LYS A 151 5.35 9.80 -8.89
N ASP A 152 5.77 11.00 -8.52
CA ASP A 152 4.97 12.23 -8.65
C ASP A 152 4.19 12.28 -9.98
N LEU A 153 4.88 12.01 -11.10
CA LEU A 153 4.37 12.06 -12.47
C LEU A 153 3.56 10.83 -12.93
N GLY A 154 3.45 9.77 -12.13
CA GLY A 154 2.55 8.62 -12.37
C GLY A 154 3.23 7.27 -12.63
N PRO A 155 2.45 6.19 -12.85
CA PRO A 155 2.97 4.83 -12.97
C PRO A 155 3.90 4.61 -14.17
N GLU A 156 3.63 5.23 -15.31
CA GLU A 156 4.36 5.02 -16.57
C GLU A 156 5.69 5.80 -16.68
N THR A 157 6.10 6.55 -15.65
CA THR A 157 7.31 7.40 -15.70
C THR A 157 8.58 6.64 -15.30
N GLU A 158 9.58 7.32 -14.73
CA GLU A 158 10.86 6.71 -14.32
C GLU A 158 10.70 5.40 -13.51
N TRP A 159 11.71 4.53 -13.54
CA TRP A 159 11.72 3.25 -12.80
C TRP A 159 10.39 2.44 -12.87
N GLN A 160 10.01 2.03 -14.09
CA GLN A 160 8.78 1.28 -14.38
C GLN A 160 8.70 -0.15 -13.79
N THR A 161 9.77 -0.65 -13.16
CA THR A 161 9.88 -2.00 -12.60
C THR A 161 10.44 -1.97 -11.18
N ALA A 162 10.15 -2.98 -10.38
CA ALA A 162 10.73 -3.11 -9.04
C ALA A 162 12.26 -3.10 -9.09
N GLN A 163 12.86 -3.77 -10.07
CA GLN A 163 14.32 -3.74 -10.29
C GLN A 163 14.85 -2.32 -10.55
N ALA A 164 14.21 -1.57 -11.45
CA ALA A 164 14.65 -0.23 -11.80
C ALA A 164 14.48 0.75 -10.61
N SER A 165 13.44 0.57 -9.80
CA SER A 165 13.23 1.35 -8.56
C SER A 165 14.31 1.01 -7.54
N ALA A 166 14.57 -0.28 -7.29
CA ALA A 166 15.60 -0.71 -6.35
C ALA A 166 16.99 -0.14 -6.70
N ILE A 167 17.40 -0.26 -7.98
CA ILE A 167 18.67 0.29 -8.49
C ILE A 167 18.71 1.81 -8.39
N ARG A 168 17.60 2.52 -8.64
CA ARG A 168 17.55 3.99 -8.59
C ARG A 168 17.75 4.56 -7.19
N HIS A 169 17.41 3.78 -6.16
CA HIS A 169 17.39 4.19 -4.76
C HIS A 169 18.39 3.41 -3.89
N ASP A 170 19.43 2.82 -4.49
CA ASP A 170 20.49 2.06 -3.81
C ASP A 170 19.95 0.96 -2.85
N ALA A 171 18.81 0.37 -3.22
CA ALA A 171 18.11 -0.64 -2.45
C ALA A 171 18.42 -2.06 -2.95
N VAL A 172 18.57 -3.00 -2.01
CA VAL A 172 18.85 -4.41 -2.34
C VAL A 172 17.60 -5.19 -2.75
N ALA A 173 16.42 -4.61 -2.59
CA ALA A 173 15.17 -5.15 -3.10
C ALA A 173 14.09 -4.06 -3.21
N ALA A 174 13.06 -4.33 -4.03
CA ALA A 174 11.83 -3.56 -4.03
C ALA A 174 10.61 -4.47 -4.33
N ILE A 175 9.45 -4.09 -3.80
CA ILE A 175 8.15 -4.67 -4.14
C ILE A 175 7.15 -3.55 -4.46
N ASN A 176 6.20 -3.77 -5.36
CA ASN A 176 5.14 -2.81 -5.63
C ASN A 176 4.39 -2.40 -4.34
N GLY A 177 3.97 -1.14 -4.28
CA GLY A 177 3.31 -0.56 -3.12
C GLY A 177 1.78 -0.61 -3.19
N GLY A 178 1.16 0.52 -2.90
CA GLY A 178 -0.29 0.67 -2.71
C GLY A 178 -1.05 0.99 -4.00
N PHE A 179 -2.36 1.02 -3.87
CA PHE A 179 -3.29 1.16 -4.99
C PHE A 179 -3.34 2.60 -5.55
N PHE A 180 -3.63 2.70 -6.85
CA PHE A 180 -3.72 3.97 -7.57
C PHE A 180 -4.91 3.97 -8.56
N THR A 181 -5.36 5.16 -8.96
CA THR A 181 -6.39 5.35 -9.99
C THR A 181 -5.85 4.95 -11.37
N PRO A 182 -6.72 4.69 -12.37
CA PRO A 182 -6.29 4.54 -13.77
C PRO A 182 -5.49 5.75 -14.31
N THR A 183 -5.69 6.94 -13.72
CA THR A 183 -4.96 8.18 -14.00
C THR A 183 -3.67 8.36 -13.19
N GLY A 184 -3.24 7.35 -12.44
CA GLY A 184 -1.95 7.35 -11.74
C GLY A 184 -1.90 8.10 -10.40
N LYS A 185 -3.03 8.49 -9.82
CA LYS A 185 -3.08 9.12 -8.47
C LYS A 185 -3.19 8.04 -7.38
N PRO A 186 -2.46 8.12 -6.26
CA PRO A 186 -2.60 7.15 -5.17
C PRO A 186 -4.02 7.20 -4.56
N LEU A 187 -4.59 6.03 -4.22
CA LEU A 187 -5.95 5.92 -3.66
C LEU A 187 -6.02 6.20 -2.15
N GLY A 188 -4.88 6.28 -1.47
CA GLY A 188 -4.76 6.61 -0.05
C GLY A 188 -3.58 7.53 0.21
N LEU A 189 -3.34 7.82 1.48
CA LEU A 189 -2.19 8.60 1.91
C LEU A 189 -0.89 7.84 1.66
N VAL A 190 0.07 8.55 1.09
CA VAL A 190 1.46 8.16 0.91
C VAL A 190 2.32 9.21 1.62
N ILE A 191 3.41 8.81 2.26
CA ILE A 191 4.45 9.72 2.75
C ILE A 191 5.81 9.14 2.32
N GLU A 192 6.68 10.00 1.81
CA GLU A 192 8.01 9.69 1.29
C GLU A 192 9.01 10.71 1.87
N GLY A 193 9.96 10.31 2.71
CA GLY A 193 10.91 11.23 3.35
C GLY A 193 10.25 12.41 4.09
N GLY A 194 9.07 12.19 4.69
CA GLY A 194 8.24 13.21 5.31
C GLY A 194 7.38 14.05 4.35
N LYS A 195 7.60 14.00 3.03
CA LYS A 195 6.75 14.63 2.02
C LYS A 195 5.40 13.91 1.94
N ARG A 196 4.32 14.64 2.19
CA ARG A 196 2.95 14.13 2.14
C ARG A 196 2.43 14.06 0.71
N ILE A 197 1.98 12.89 0.27
CA ILE A 197 1.51 12.60 -1.10
C ILE A 197 0.13 11.92 -1.02
N GLY A 198 -0.79 12.27 -1.92
CA GLY A 198 -2.16 11.73 -1.89
C GLY A 198 -2.99 12.23 -0.70
N ILE A 199 -4.14 11.58 -0.46
CA ILE A 199 -5.15 12.02 0.51
C ILE A 199 -5.53 10.84 1.42
N TRP A 200 -5.73 11.13 2.71
CA TRP A 200 -6.20 10.15 3.67
C TRP A 200 -7.58 9.60 3.28
N ASN A 201 -7.63 8.31 2.95
CA ASN A 201 -8.85 7.66 2.52
C ASN A 201 -9.41 6.79 3.64
N SER A 202 -10.52 7.23 4.25
CA SER A 202 -11.23 6.54 5.33
C SER A 202 -12.36 5.62 4.85
N GLN A 203 -12.74 5.68 3.56
CA GLN A 203 -13.94 5.02 3.03
C GLN A 203 -13.61 3.74 2.23
N SER A 204 -12.42 3.63 1.64
CA SER A 204 -12.05 2.47 0.83
C SER A 204 -11.56 1.28 1.69
N PRO A 205 -12.01 0.03 1.41
CA PRO A 205 -11.42 -1.19 1.95
C PRO A 205 -9.96 -1.39 1.54
N LEU A 206 -9.58 -0.92 0.34
CA LEU A 206 -8.20 -0.98 -0.19
C LEU A 206 -7.21 -0.10 0.58
N THR A 207 -7.68 0.73 1.52
CA THR A 207 -6.86 1.61 2.36
C THR A 207 -7.15 1.41 3.85
N SER A 208 -7.68 0.25 4.22
CA SER A 208 -8.11 -0.11 5.59
C SER A 208 -6.95 -0.31 6.57
N GLY A 209 -5.74 -0.50 6.08
CA GLY A 209 -4.51 -0.54 6.87
C GLY A 209 -3.44 0.41 6.33
N LEU A 210 -2.29 0.43 7.01
CA LEU A 210 -1.10 1.12 6.56
C LEU A 210 0.19 0.54 7.14
N LEU A 211 1.25 0.71 6.37
CA LEU A 211 2.62 0.76 6.88
C LEU A 211 2.90 2.20 7.32
N SER A 212 3.44 2.40 8.53
CA SER A 212 4.02 3.67 9.00
C SER A 212 5.47 3.43 9.41
N VAL A 213 6.37 4.30 8.98
CA VAL A 213 7.79 4.31 9.34
C VAL A 213 8.08 5.65 10.01
N GLU A 214 8.15 5.60 11.34
CA GLU A 214 8.56 6.71 12.21
C GLU A 214 9.95 6.35 12.76
N LYS A 215 10.12 6.25 14.09
CA LYS A 215 11.33 5.68 14.72
C LYS A 215 11.54 4.19 14.39
N SER A 216 10.50 3.49 13.98
CA SER A 216 10.52 2.08 13.56
C SER A 216 9.31 1.80 12.65
N PRO A 217 9.40 0.83 11.73
CA PRO A 217 8.26 0.41 10.91
C PRO A 217 7.16 -0.25 11.75
N ARG A 218 5.90 -0.04 11.39
CA ARG A 218 4.71 -0.63 12.03
C ARG A 218 3.61 -0.88 11.00
N LEU A 219 2.92 -2.01 11.11
CA LEU A 219 1.64 -2.23 10.42
C LEU A 219 0.50 -1.88 11.38
N LEU A 220 -0.44 -1.05 10.93
CA LEU A 220 -1.55 -0.55 11.74
C LEU A 220 -2.86 -0.56 10.94
N ARG A 221 -3.98 -0.90 11.58
CA ARG A 221 -5.29 -0.53 11.03
C ARG A 221 -5.43 0.98 10.98
N ARG A 222 -6.02 1.48 9.89
CA ARG A 222 -6.12 2.90 9.55
C ARG A 222 -6.59 3.77 10.73
N GLN A 223 -7.62 3.33 11.45
CA GLN A 223 -8.20 4.07 12.58
C GLN A 223 -7.31 4.13 13.83
N HIS A 224 -6.27 3.30 13.93
CA HIS A 224 -5.31 3.30 15.04
C HIS A 224 -4.06 4.13 14.77
N TRP A 225 -3.90 4.68 13.56
CA TRP A 225 -2.74 5.53 13.27
C TRP A 225 -2.89 6.90 13.93
N ARG A 226 -1.92 7.19 14.79
CA ARG A 226 -1.62 8.50 15.34
C ARG A 226 -0.10 8.66 15.25
N SER A 227 0.35 9.75 14.63
CA SER A 227 1.78 10.10 14.58
C SER A 227 2.20 10.60 15.96
N PHE A 228 3.21 9.99 16.57
CA PHE A 228 3.81 10.46 17.83
C PHE A 228 5.24 10.97 17.64
N SER A 229 5.77 10.80 16.44
CA SER A 229 7.02 11.35 15.93
C SER A 229 6.86 11.64 14.43
N PRO A 230 7.75 12.44 13.80
CA PRO A 230 7.70 12.68 12.36
C PRO A 230 7.64 11.36 11.57
N THR A 231 6.59 11.18 10.78
CA THR A 231 6.43 10.01 9.92
C THR A 231 7.27 10.21 8.67
N GLN A 232 8.33 9.40 8.52
CA GLN A 232 9.24 9.47 7.38
C GLN A 232 8.65 8.79 6.15
N HIS A 233 8.07 7.60 6.32
CA HIS A 233 7.33 6.94 5.25
C HIS A 233 5.97 6.43 5.72
N LEU A 234 4.98 6.45 4.83
CA LEU A 234 3.67 5.88 5.08
C LEU A 234 3.07 5.37 3.78
N LEU A 235 2.35 4.26 3.85
CA LEU A 235 1.59 3.73 2.72
C LEU A 235 0.24 3.19 3.21
N GLN A 236 -0.85 3.89 2.90
CA GLN A 236 -2.20 3.34 3.06
C GLN A 236 -2.49 2.26 2.01
N THR A 237 -2.92 1.09 2.46
CA THR A 237 -3.15 -0.08 1.61
C THR A 237 -4.01 -1.11 2.36
N GLY A 238 -4.05 -2.38 1.92
CA GLY A 238 -4.79 -3.46 2.56
C GLY A 238 -5.61 -4.33 1.61
N PRO A 239 -6.53 -5.15 2.14
CA PRO A 239 -6.85 -5.34 3.57
C PRO A 239 -5.74 -6.04 4.36
N PHE A 240 -5.91 -6.14 5.69
CA PHE A 240 -5.12 -7.09 6.47
C PHE A 240 -5.47 -8.53 6.07
N LEU A 241 -4.46 -9.38 6.03
CA LEU A 241 -4.53 -10.81 5.68
C LEU A 241 -4.43 -11.68 6.95
N VAL A 242 -3.58 -11.25 7.89
CA VAL A 242 -3.34 -11.88 9.20
C VAL A 242 -3.24 -10.78 10.24
N GLU A 243 -3.85 -10.98 11.41
CA GLU A 243 -3.71 -10.14 12.60
C GLU A 243 -3.74 -11.02 13.85
N ASN A 244 -2.90 -10.72 14.86
CA ASN A 244 -2.76 -11.53 16.07
C ASN A 244 -2.57 -13.03 15.77
N ASP A 245 -1.71 -13.33 14.81
CA ASP A 245 -1.36 -14.69 14.36
C ASP A 245 -2.47 -15.48 13.65
N VAL A 246 -3.68 -14.91 13.52
CA VAL A 246 -4.84 -15.54 12.87
C VAL A 246 -5.22 -14.86 11.56
N GLU A 247 -5.81 -15.61 10.63
CA GLU A 247 -6.34 -15.09 9.36
C GLU A 247 -7.48 -14.09 9.61
N VAL A 248 -7.55 -13.05 8.77
CA VAL A 248 -8.68 -12.10 8.80
C VAL A 248 -9.87 -12.72 8.07
N GLN A 249 -11.01 -12.78 8.76
CA GLN A 249 -12.27 -13.33 8.22
C GLN A 249 -12.97 -12.35 7.27
N GLY A 250 -13.78 -12.89 6.36
CA GLY A 250 -14.59 -12.09 5.42
C GLY A 250 -13.80 -11.43 4.28
N LEU A 251 -12.62 -11.96 3.95
CA LEU A 251 -11.84 -11.56 2.78
C LEU A 251 -12.48 -12.06 1.47
N ASP A 252 -12.08 -11.46 0.34
CA ASP A 252 -12.58 -11.85 -0.99
C ASP A 252 -11.99 -13.18 -1.44
N ASP A 253 -12.88 -14.13 -1.72
CA ASP A 253 -12.66 -15.52 -2.12
C ASP A 253 -12.88 -15.78 -3.62
N ARG A 254 -13.25 -14.75 -4.39
CA ARG A 254 -13.68 -14.93 -5.80
C ARG A 254 -12.54 -14.91 -6.81
N GLU A 255 -11.57 -14.02 -6.62
CA GLU A 255 -10.56 -13.74 -7.65
C GLU A 255 -9.18 -14.30 -7.31
N ARG A 256 -8.83 -15.46 -7.89
CA ARG A 256 -7.47 -16.00 -7.80
C ARG A 256 -6.53 -15.28 -8.77
N ARG A 257 -5.63 -14.45 -8.22
CA ARG A 257 -4.68 -13.61 -8.98
C ARG A 257 -3.33 -13.53 -8.25
N PRO A 258 -2.23 -13.08 -8.89
CA PRO A 258 -1.03 -12.69 -8.16
C PRO A 258 -1.38 -11.69 -7.04
N ARG A 259 -0.74 -11.83 -5.88
CA ARG A 259 -0.93 -10.94 -4.73
C ARG A 259 0.44 -10.52 -4.20
N SER A 260 0.59 -9.26 -3.81
CA SER A 260 1.77 -8.76 -3.11
C SER A 260 1.37 -8.42 -1.67
N PHE A 261 2.28 -8.59 -0.71
CA PHE A 261 2.01 -8.31 0.70
C PHE A 261 3.29 -7.95 1.47
N ILE A 262 3.09 -7.32 2.62
CA ILE A 262 4.11 -7.13 3.65
C ILE A 262 3.68 -7.88 4.93
N ALA A 263 4.60 -8.63 5.52
CA ALA A 263 4.38 -9.39 6.75
C ALA A 263 5.34 -8.96 7.86
N TRP A 264 4.92 -9.11 9.10
CA TRP A 264 5.65 -8.72 10.31
C TRP A 264 5.41 -9.73 11.43
N ASN A 265 6.40 -9.88 12.31
CA ASN A 265 6.34 -10.77 13.48
C ASN A 265 6.00 -10.06 14.80
N GLY A 266 5.48 -8.83 14.75
CA GLY A 266 5.19 -8.00 15.92
C GLY A 266 6.44 -7.41 16.58
N ARG A 267 7.61 -7.59 15.96
CA ARG A 267 8.91 -7.28 16.57
C ARG A 267 9.87 -6.64 15.57
N ASN A 268 10.76 -7.45 14.99
CA ASN A 268 11.93 -7.01 14.23
C ASN A 268 12.07 -7.75 12.89
N ARG A 269 11.36 -8.86 12.70
CA ARG A 269 11.44 -9.66 11.48
C ARG A 269 10.26 -9.32 10.59
N TRP A 270 10.59 -9.05 9.34
CA TRP A 270 9.68 -8.60 8.32
C TRP A 270 9.84 -9.49 7.09
N ALA A 271 8.83 -9.50 6.24
CA ALA A 271 8.97 -10.00 4.89
C ALA A 271 8.21 -9.16 3.88
N PHE A 272 8.81 -8.95 2.71
CA PHE A 272 8.05 -8.67 1.49
C PHE A 272 7.69 -10.01 0.86
N GLY A 273 6.50 -10.14 0.28
CA GLY A 273 6.09 -11.41 -0.31
C GLY A 273 5.16 -11.27 -1.50
N VAL A 274 5.25 -12.26 -2.38
CA VAL A 274 4.37 -12.44 -3.54
C VAL A 274 3.80 -13.85 -3.52
N ALA A 275 2.48 -13.95 -3.68
CA ALA A 275 1.79 -15.17 -4.05
C ALA A 275 1.59 -15.21 -5.55
N GLU A 276 1.93 -16.32 -6.21
CA GLU A 276 1.80 -16.43 -7.68
C GLU A 276 0.33 -16.46 -8.14
N GLY A 277 -0.57 -16.95 -7.29
CA GLY A 277 -2.01 -16.97 -7.53
C GLY A 277 -2.78 -17.35 -6.27
N ALA A 278 -3.55 -16.41 -5.72
CA ALA A 278 -4.39 -16.61 -4.54
C ALA A 278 -5.62 -15.69 -4.57
N THR A 279 -6.72 -16.13 -3.97
CA THR A 279 -7.74 -15.20 -3.44
C THR A 279 -7.18 -14.49 -2.21
N LEU A 280 -7.87 -13.48 -1.66
CA LEU A 280 -7.40 -12.86 -0.40
C LEU A 280 -7.58 -13.84 0.77
N THR A 281 -8.65 -14.63 0.76
CA THR A 281 -8.93 -15.68 1.75
C THR A 281 -7.86 -16.78 1.72
N ASP A 282 -7.52 -17.33 0.54
CA ASP A 282 -6.46 -18.35 0.42
C ASP A 282 -5.13 -17.82 0.95
N LEU A 283 -4.80 -16.56 0.64
CA LEU A 283 -3.55 -15.94 1.08
C LEU A 283 -3.54 -15.73 2.60
N GLY A 284 -4.62 -15.23 3.19
CA GLY A 284 -4.76 -15.10 4.64
C GLY A 284 -4.51 -16.44 5.34
N SER A 285 -5.18 -17.50 4.88
CA SER A 285 -5.05 -18.84 5.44
C SER A 285 -3.66 -19.45 5.23
N ALA A 286 -3.05 -19.26 4.06
CA ALA A 286 -1.70 -19.73 3.76
C ALA A 286 -0.62 -19.05 4.62
N LEU A 287 -0.82 -17.79 4.99
CA LEU A 287 0.08 -17.03 5.88
C LEU A 287 -0.16 -17.38 7.36
N ALA A 288 -1.42 -17.48 7.80
CA ALA A 288 -1.79 -17.89 9.16
C ALA A 288 -1.33 -19.33 9.48
N ALA A 289 -1.15 -20.19 8.48
CA ALA A 289 -0.53 -21.51 8.62
C ALA A 289 0.99 -21.50 8.92
N GLN A 290 1.59 -20.32 9.16
CA GLN A 290 2.98 -20.12 9.58
C GLN A 290 4.05 -20.86 8.75
N PRO A 291 4.12 -20.61 7.42
CA PRO A 291 4.96 -21.40 6.51
C PRO A 291 6.45 -21.06 6.54
N LEU A 292 6.89 -20.16 7.43
CA LEU A 292 8.27 -19.67 7.49
C LEU A 292 9.00 -20.18 8.75
N PRO A 293 9.97 -21.10 8.63
CA PRO A 293 10.82 -21.43 9.76
C PRO A 293 11.61 -20.18 10.19
N GLY A 294 11.45 -19.79 11.45
CA GLY A 294 12.12 -18.62 12.02
C GLY A 294 11.38 -17.27 11.88
N MET A 295 10.18 -17.23 11.28
CA MET A 295 9.32 -16.05 11.35
C MET A 295 7.87 -16.45 11.61
N ASN A 296 7.42 -16.27 12.85
CA ASN A 296 6.00 -16.30 13.19
C ASN A 296 5.34 -15.00 12.69
N ILE A 297 4.45 -15.09 11.72
CA ILE A 297 3.71 -13.99 11.11
C ILE A 297 2.55 -13.64 12.05
N THR A 298 2.73 -12.58 12.84
CA THR A 298 1.66 -12.03 13.69
C THR A 298 0.70 -11.15 12.89
N THR A 299 1.20 -10.58 11.80
CA THR A 299 0.51 -9.51 11.07
C THR A 299 0.93 -9.51 9.60
N ALA A 300 -0.02 -9.46 8.68
CA ALA A 300 0.26 -9.30 7.26
C ALA A 300 -0.75 -8.37 6.60
N LEU A 301 -0.28 -7.49 5.71
CA LEU A 301 -1.06 -6.47 5.02
C LEU A 301 -0.90 -6.65 3.51
N ASN A 302 -2.02 -6.74 2.80
CA ASN A 302 -2.05 -6.85 1.34
C ASN A 302 -1.64 -5.51 0.67
N LEU A 303 -0.89 -5.61 -0.42
CA LEU A 303 -0.46 -4.52 -1.30
C LEU A 303 -1.24 -4.58 -2.63
N ASP A 304 -0.93 -3.72 -3.60
CA ASP A 304 -1.56 -3.85 -4.92
C ASP A 304 -1.19 -5.18 -5.61
N GLY A 305 -2.08 -5.71 -6.45
CA GLY A 305 -2.06 -7.09 -6.91
C GLY A 305 -2.18 -7.28 -8.42
N GLY A 306 -2.34 -8.53 -8.84
CA GLY A 306 -2.57 -8.90 -10.24
C GLY A 306 -1.42 -8.47 -11.15
N ARG A 307 -1.68 -7.55 -12.08
CA ARG A 307 -0.65 -7.01 -12.99
C ARG A 307 0.29 -6.01 -12.32
N SER A 308 -0.03 -5.54 -11.11
CA SER A 308 0.86 -4.70 -10.30
C SER A 308 1.88 -5.50 -9.51
N SER A 309 1.68 -6.82 -9.30
CA SER A 309 2.57 -7.64 -8.47
C SER A 309 3.96 -7.82 -9.06
N ASP A 310 4.93 -7.08 -8.54
CA ASP A 310 6.32 -7.05 -8.99
C ASP A 310 7.25 -6.94 -7.76
N LEU A 311 8.00 -8.02 -7.47
CA LEU A 311 9.06 -8.09 -6.47
C LEU A 311 10.38 -8.36 -7.20
N TRP A 312 11.39 -7.57 -6.89
CA TRP A 312 12.78 -7.80 -7.29
C TRP A 312 13.70 -7.84 -6.09
N VAL A 313 14.71 -8.71 -6.14
CA VAL A 313 15.74 -8.90 -5.12
C VAL A 313 17.11 -9.01 -5.78
N SER A 314 18.08 -8.25 -5.27
CA SER A 314 19.48 -8.19 -5.73
C SER A 314 20.20 -9.54 -5.65
N PRO A 315 21.17 -9.83 -6.54
CA PRO A 315 22.12 -10.93 -6.38
C PRO A 315 22.89 -10.92 -5.05
N GLU A 316 23.03 -9.76 -4.40
CA GLU A 316 23.74 -9.60 -3.12
C GLU A 316 22.99 -10.19 -1.92
N VAL A 317 21.68 -10.42 -2.07
CA VAL A 317 20.83 -11.02 -1.04
C VAL A 317 20.86 -12.54 -1.20
N SER A 318 21.02 -13.27 -0.09
CA SER A 318 21.05 -14.74 -0.11
C SER A 318 19.78 -15.33 -0.73
N GLY A 319 19.93 -16.16 -1.78
CA GLY A 319 18.82 -16.70 -2.56
C GLY A 319 18.32 -15.79 -3.69
N GLY A 320 18.94 -14.63 -3.90
CA GLY A 320 18.84 -13.81 -5.10
C GLY A 320 19.78 -14.29 -6.24
N PRO A 321 19.72 -13.65 -7.42
CA PRO A 321 18.71 -12.66 -7.81
C PRO A 321 17.32 -13.27 -7.97
N VAL A 322 16.29 -12.49 -7.71
CA VAL A 322 14.89 -12.87 -7.97
C VAL A 322 14.15 -11.74 -8.65
N SER A 323 13.34 -12.08 -9.65
CA SER A 323 12.26 -11.23 -10.14
C SER A 323 10.99 -12.06 -10.24
N THR A 324 9.87 -11.56 -9.72
CA THR A 324 8.54 -12.16 -9.94
C THR A 324 7.83 -11.55 -11.15
N ARG A 325 8.45 -10.56 -11.81
CA ARG A 325 7.86 -9.86 -12.96
C ARG A 325 7.60 -10.82 -14.11
N ARG A 326 6.47 -10.61 -14.79
CA ARG A 326 6.00 -11.32 -15.98
C ARG A 326 5.77 -10.32 -17.10
N VAL A 327 5.66 -10.81 -18.34
CA VAL A 327 5.49 -9.96 -19.54
C VAL A 327 4.21 -9.11 -19.55
N TRP A 328 3.20 -9.48 -18.74
CA TRP A 328 1.92 -8.77 -18.60
C TRP A 328 1.86 -7.83 -17.38
N ASN A 329 2.95 -7.68 -16.61
CA ASN A 329 2.98 -6.72 -15.51
C ASN A 329 2.94 -5.28 -16.05
N ARG A 330 2.18 -4.42 -15.37
CA ARG A 330 2.11 -2.99 -15.64
C ARG A 330 3.04 -2.22 -14.70
N PRO A 331 3.52 -1.04 -15.09
CA PRO A 331 4.14 -0.10 -14.16
C PRO A 331 3.17 0.31 -13.05
N VAL A 332 3.69 0.54 -11.85
CA VAL A 332 2.91 0.89 -10.64
C VAL A 332 3.30 2.27 -10.11
N ARG A 333 2.43 2.91 -9.32
CA ARG A 333 2.64 4.27 -8.80
C ARG A 333 3.80 4.38 -7.81
N ASN A 334 3.94 3.43 -6.88
CA ASN A 334 4.97 3.43 -5.84
C ASN A 334 5.50 2.01 -5.55
N TYR A 335 6.65 1.97 -4.88
CA TYR A 335 7.27 0.74 -4.36
C TYR A 335 7.59 0.88 -2.87
N LEU A 336 7.65 -0.26 -2.20
CA LEU A 336 8.38 -0.43 -0.94
C LEU A 336 9.79 -0.91 -1.27
N LEU A 337 10.78 -0.22 -0.72
CA LEU A 337 12.21 -0.49 -0.89
C LEU A 337 12.77 -1.18 0.36
N LEU A 338 13.78 -2.03 0.18
CA LEU A 338 14.62 -2.56 1.25
C LEU A 338 16.04 -1.99 1.12
N ILE A 339 16.39 -1.05 1.98
CA ILE A 339 17.68 -0.34 1.95
C ILE A 339 18.57 -0.90 3.07
N PRO A 340 19.82 -1.32 2.80
CA PRO A 340 20.75 -1.72 3.86
C PRO A 340 21.04 -0.55 4.80
N ARG A 341 21.02 -0.79 6.12
CA ARG A 341 21.57 0.17 7.06
C ARG A 341 23.08 0.11 7.01
N HIS A 342 23.70 1.25 6.70
CA HIS A 342 25.11 1.45 7.04
C HIS A 342 25.25 1.29 8.56
N GLN A 343 26.28 0.53 8.98
CA GLN A 343 26.66 0.50 10.38
C GLN A 343 27.51 1.73 10.63
N GLU A 344 26.99 2.65 11.46
CA GLU A 344 27.80 3.66 12.16
C GLU A 344 28.79 2.98 13.12
#